data_AF-A0A7S0QPH6-F1
#
_entry.id   AF-A0A7S0QPH6-F1
#
_cell.length_a   1.000
_cell.length_b   1.000
_cell.length_c   1.000
_cell.angle_alpha   90.00
_cell.angle_beta   90.00
_cell.angle_gamma   90.00
#
_symmetry.space_group_name_H-M   'P 1'
#
loop_
_entity.id
_entity.type
_entity.pdbx_description
1 polymer ?
#
loop_
_entity_poly.entity_id
_entity_poly.type
_entity_poly.pdbx_seq_one_letter_code
_entity_poly.pdbx_strand_id
1 'polypeptide(L)'
;DPTLHLDLNGLDDETRDPAIFYMEETQILPSSPNADLPRRRAVVDVFKLHSRPGASKVLYLDFDGHVLTGTAWNDATHPTINAPPCDWDGAPNSFSTTEQSYIQEIWARVAEDYAPFDVDVTTEYVGGNEDFLLRSSSSDLQYGLRVLISPGIGSIWCSCGGLSYVGIYGAVGSYYQPSLVFPDMLSNGVKYIAEAASHEAGHAFGLSHDGTATVGYYTGQGSGETGWAPIMGVGYYQSLVQWSKGEYSGANNLEDDLAIIAARVAYRPDDAPDTPAAAAAQPLPPGAALSAAGVIDHPGDVDVFAFLAAAGPVSASATPAPPSPNLDLLLELLDPAGAVLASANPVGALAAALAFTLPAPGTYFLRVSAVGAGSPTVTGYSAYGSLGQYTLAATVPPPLVPGTTEAPPGSPTTTAASPRTTTAAAPKTTTAAPPSTTAARKGRKRSDSESHQASAAATGTAGASGAGGYVAAAAGGIGGASVLLAGLAAALRRRRQAGREAEAWAGARAEEGAAGLLGG
;
A
#
# COMPACT_ATOMS: atom_id res chain seq x y z
N ASP A 1 -10.63 18.59 35.42
CA ASP A 1 -11.84 17.80 35.62
C ASP A 1 -12.17 17.15 34.28
N PRO A 2 -11.88 15.84 34.09
CA PRO A 2 -11.75 15.26 32.75
C PRO A 2 -12.99 14.45 32.33
N THR A 3 -14.18 15.06 32.35
CA THR A 3 -15.38 14.48 31.74
C THR A 3 -16.24 15.55 31.09
N LEU A 4 -16.31 15.53 29.76
CA LEU A 4 -17.43 16.11 29.01
C LEU A 4 -17.97 15.05 28.05
N HIS A 5 -18.77 14.13 28.56
CA HIS A 5 -19.66 13.34 27.72
C HIS A 5 -20.71 14.28 27.12
N LEU A 6 -20.95 14.15 25.82
CA LEU A 6 -22.19 14.58 25.18
C LEU A 6 -22.89 13.32 24.62
N ASP A 7 -24.20 13.30 24.73
CA ASP A 7 -25.03 12.08 24.65
C ASP A 7 -25.42 11.76 23.19
N LEU A 8 -25.20 10.52 22.76
CA LEU A 8 -25.46 10.05 21.40
C LEU A 8 -26.94 9.68 21.19
N ASN A 9 -27.84 10.67 21.17
CA ASN A 9 -29.25 10.46 20.82
C ASN A 9 -29.88 11.70 20.15
N GLY A 10 -30.18 11.59 18.84
CA GLY A 10 -31.06 12.53 18.13
C GLY A 10 -30.51 13.04 16.80
N LEU A 11 -30.77 12.29 15.72
CA LEU A 11 -30.84 12.89 14.38
C LEU A 11 -32.23 13.54 14.22
N ASP A 12 -32.29 14.83 13.85
CA ASP A 12 -33.25 15.39 12.87
C ASP A 12 -33.14 16.93 12.74
N ASP A 13 -33.01 17.38 11.47
CA ASP A 13 -33.27 18.74 10.93
C ASP A 13 -32.31 19.93 11.27
N GLU A 14 -32.44 21.01 10.48
CA GLU A 14 -31.46 22.11 10.34
C GLU A 14 -31.28 23.02 11.58
N THR A 15 -30.12 23.01 12.26
CA THR A 15 -29.37 24.24 12.64
C THR A 15 -27.97 23.99 13.23
N ARG A 16 -26.91 24.20 12.41
CA ARG A 16 -25.49 24.45 12.81
C ARG A 16 -25.02 23.78 14.13
N ASP A 17 -24.95 22.46 14.15
CA ASP A 17 -24.17 21.76 15.18
C ASP A 17 -22.66 22.01 15.02
N PRO A 18 -21.90 22.08 16.12
CA PRO A 18 -20.44 22.14 16.08
C PRO A 18 -19.87 20.75 15.77
N ALA A 19 -19.19 20.59 14.64
CA ALA A 19 -18.45 19.38 14.34
C ALA A 19 -17.36 19.16 15.42
N ILE A 20 -17.31 17.95 15.98
CA ILE A 20 -16.29 17.54 16.95
C ILE A 20 -14.99 17.28 16.19
N PHE A 21 -13.85 17.60 16.82
CA PHE A 21 -12.52 17.18 16.36
C PHE A 21 -11.76 16.58 17.55
N TYR A 22 -10.83 15.68 17.26
CA TYR A 22 -9.94 15.08 18.26
C TYR A 22 -8.55 15.74 18.21
N MET A 23 -7.72 15.52 19.25
CA MET A 23 -6.32 15.94 19.28
C MET A 23 -5.43 14.84 19.89
N GLU A 24 -4.34 14.48 19.21
CA GLU A 24 -3.30 13.60 19.77
C GLU A 24 -2.45 14.31 20.84
N GLU A 25 -1.80 13.54 21.73
CA GLU A 25 -0.82 14.03 22.70
C GLU A 25 0.56 13.42 22.45
N THR A 26 1.51 14.23 21.96
CA THR A 26 2.88 13.76 21.61
C THR A 26 3.56 12.96 22.72
N GLN A 27 3.80 11.67 22.46
CA GLN A 27 4.65 10.80 23.27
C GLN A 27 6.13 10.89 22.87
N ILE A 28 7.04 10.35 23.70
CA ILE A 28 8.50 10.46 23.47
C ILE A 28 8.94 9.45 22.39
N LEU A 29 9.02 9.91 21.14
CA LEU A 29 9.43 9.12 19.99
C LEU A 29 10.94 8.80 20.00
N PRO A 30 11.35 7.52 19.84
CA PRO A 30 12.74 7.13 19.56
C PRO A 30 13.06 7.22 18.05
N SER A 31 14.33 7.33 17.69
CA SER A 31 14.78 7.42 16.29
C SER A 31 14.68 6.08 15.54
N SER A 32 13.87 6.01 14.50
CA SER A 32 13.75 4.85 13.60
C SER A 32 15.04 4.58 12.79
N PRO A 33 15.49 3.31 12.66
CA PRO A 33 16.62 2.94 11.82
C PRO A 33 16.20 2.76 10.36
N ASN A 34 16.13 3.85 9.58
CA ASN A 34 15.92 3.76 8.13
C ASN A 34 17.10 3.04 7.45
N ALA A 35 16.89 1.79 7.02
CA ALA A 35 17.89 0.97 6.34
C ALA A 35 17.27 -0.16 5.48
N ASP A 36 16.64 0.19 4.36
CA ASP A 36 16.68 -0.67 3.17
C ASP A 36 17.20 0.15 1.97
N LEU A 37 17.86 -0.52 1.03
CA LEU A 37 18.56 0.12 -0.08
C LEU A 37 17.67 0.20 -1.32
N PRO A 38 17.66 1.33 -2.06
CA PRO A 38 16.74 1.54 -3.17
C PRO A 38 17.01 0.55 -4.31
N ARG A 39 16.19 -0.50 -4.38
CA ARG A 39 15.98 -1.28 -5.61
C ARG A 39 15.59 -0.30 -6.71
N ARG A 40 16.17 -0.44 -7.90
CA ARG A 40 16.03 0.52 -9.01
C ARG A 40 14.61 0.47 -9.63
N ARG A 41 13.62 1.03 -8.93
CA ARG A 41 12.24 1.23 -9.37
C ARG A 41 12.23 2.04 -10.68
N ALA A 42 11.12 1.96 -11.41
CA ALA A 42 10.88 2.88 -12.54
C ALA A 42 10.86 4.34 -12.03
N VAL A 43 11.02 5.31 -12.93
CA VAL A 43 10.71 6.71 -12.61
C VAL A 43 9.18 6.79 -12.51
N VAL A 44 8.69 6.74 -11.27
CA VAL A 44 7.27 6.96 -10.96
C VAL A 44 7.10 8.45 -10.68
N ASP A 45 6.13 9.07 -11.32
CA ASP A 45 5.70 10.42 -10.97
C ASP A 45 4.90 10.33 -9.66
N VAL A 46 5.53 10.73 -8.55
CA VAL A 46 4.96 10.51 -7.20
C VAL A 46 3.82 11.47 -6.86
N PHE A 47 3.49 12.38 -7.77
CA PHE A 47 2.27 13.21 -7.76
C PHE A 47 1.24 12.70 -8.78
N LYS A 48 1.33 11.40 -9.14
CA LYS A 48 0.38 10.64 -9.98
C LYS A 48 0.23 9.19 -9.48
N LEU A 49 0.25 9.00 -8.16
CA LEU A 49 -0.06 7.71 -7.55
C LEU A 49 -1.58 7.59 -7.38
N HIS A 50 -2.12 6.38 -7.56
CA HIS A 50 -3.55 6.06 -7.48
C HIS A 50 -3.68 4.60 -7.05
N SER A 51 -4.45 4.32 -6.00
CA SER A 51 -4.72 2.94 -5.54
C SER A 51 -5.89 2.30 -6.30
N ARG A 52 -6.79 3.12 -6.85
CA ARG A 52 -7.99 2.68 -7.55
C ARG A 52 -8.41 3.71 -8.63
N PRO A 53 -7.64 3.89 -9.72
CA PRO A 53 -7.93 4.88 -10.74
C PRO A 53 -9.37 4.81 -11.27
N GLY A 54 -10.12 5.90 -11.11
CA GLY A 54 -11.51 5.99 -11.58
C GLY A 54 -12.58 5.54 -10.57
N ALA A 55 -12.21 5.28 -9.31
CA ALA A 55 -13.19 5.21 -8.22
C ALA A 55 -14.01 6.52 -8.13
N SER A 56 -15.23 6.42 -7.58
CA SER A 56 -16.12 7.59 -7.45
C SER A 56 -15.83 8.45 -6.21
N LYS A 57 -14.84 8.05 -5.41
CA LYS A 57 -14.49 8.62 -4.10
C LYS A 57 -12.97 8.74 -4.02
N VAL A 58 -12.47 9.81 -3.43
CA VAL A 58 -11.02 10.11 -3.41
C VAL A 58 -10.52 10.42 -2.00
N LEU A 59 -9.31 9.96 -1.70
CA LEU A 59 -8.47 10.39 -0.58
C LEU A 59 -7.20 10.99 -1.16
N TYR A 60 -7.14 12.31 -1.25
CA TYR A 60 -5.98 13.02 -1.82
C TYR A 60 -4.97 13.33 -0.70
N LEU A 61 -3.79 12.73 -0.81
CA LEU A 61 -2.66 12.99 0.06
C LEU A 61 -1.86 14.16 -0.52
N ASP A 62 -2.08 15.33 0.07
CA ASP A 62 -1.43 16.59 -0.31
C ASP A 62 -0.09 16.69 0.42
N PHE A 63 0.99 16.77 -0.36
CA PHE A 63 2.37 17.00 0.11
C PHE A 63 2.97 18.29 -0.43
N ASP A 64 2.36 18.92 -1.44
CA ASP A 64 2.87 20.13 -2.12
C ASP A 64 2.33 21.44 -1.53
N GLY A 65 1.40 21.38 -0.59
CA GLY A 65 1.04 22.47 0.32
C GLY A 65 -0.18 23.26 -0.14
N HIS A 66 -0.80 23.95 0.82
CA HIS A 66 -2.14 24.52 0.64
C HIS A 66 -2.35 25.83 1.41
N VAL A 67 -3.37 26.60 1.04
CA VAL A 67 -3.73 27.87 1.69
C VAL A 67 -5.10 27.76 2.33
N LEU A 68 -5.13 27.48 3.64
CA LEU A 68 -6.36 27.37 4.41
C LEU A 68 -6.93 28.76 4.69
N THR A 69 -8.07 29.08 4.08
CA THR A 69 -8.83 30.30 4.38
C THR A 69 -10.33 30.08 4.24
N GLY A 70 -11.12 30.70 5.12
CA GLY A 70 -12.58 30.54 5.16
C GLY A 70 -13.08 29.18 5.69
N THR A 71 -12.19 28.35 6.24
CA THR A 71 -12.50 27.04 6.84
C THR A 71 -12.73 27.14 8.35
N ALA A 72 -13.18 26.05 8.98
CA ALA A 72 -13.29 25.91 10.43
C ALA A 72 -11.92 25.97 11.15
N TRP A 73 -10.82 25.72 10.44
CA TRP A 73 -9.45 25.84 10.94
C TRP A 73 -8.97 27.30 11.09
N ASN A 74 -9.72 28.28 10.57
CA ASN A 74 -9.36 29.70 10.60
C ASN A 74 -10.08 30.46 11.71
N ASP A 75 -9.35 31.33 12.41
CA ASP A 75 -9.91 32.26 13.41
C ASP A 75 -9.49 33.72 13.16
N ALA A 76 -9.77 34.62 14.12
CA ALA A 76 -9.44 36.04 14.02
C ALA A 76 -7.93 36.35 14.12
N THR A 77 -7.11 35.39 14.56
CA THR A 77 -5.64 35.47 14.63
C THR A 77 -4.97 34.73 13.45
N HIS A 78 -5.62 33.70 12.92
CA HIS A 78 -5.19 32.89 11.77
C HIS A 78 -6.22 32.89 10.62
N PRO A 79 -6.59 34.06 10.05
CA PRO A 79 -7.60 34.17 8.98
C PRO A 79 -7.15 33.56 7.64
N THR A 80 -5.85 33.32 7.50
CA THR A 80 -5.24 32.57 6.40
C THR A 80 -4.03 31.84 6.96
N ILE A 81 -3.91 30.54 6.68
CA ILE A 81 -2.76 29.72 7.08
C ILE A 81 -2.14 29.18 5.79
N ASN A 82 -0.85 29.48 5.57
CA ASN A 82 -0.09 28.97 4.44
C ASN A 82 0.63 27.71 4.91
N ALA A 83 0.09 26.55 4.55
CA ALA A 83 0.67 25.24 4.82
C ALA A 83 1.78 24.97 3.77
N PRO A 84 3.06 24.90 4.16
CA PRO A 84 4.15 24.69 3.19
C PRO A 84 4.12 23.27 2.60
N PRO A 85 4.84 23.04 1.48
CA PRO A 85 5.17 21.69 1.04
C PRO A 85 5.91 20.91 2.15
N CYS A 86 5.84 19.59 2.09
CA CYS A 86 6.75 18.75 2.88
C CYS A 86 8.22 18.97 2.45
N ASP A 87 9.13 18.94 3.42
CA ASP A 87 10.57 19.17 3.24
C ASP A 87 11.35 18.35 4.30
N TRP A 88 12.19 17.42 3.84
CA TRP A 88 13.08 16.60 4.67
C TRP A 88 14.57 16.96 4.52
N ASP A 89 14.97 17.69 3.46
CA ASP A 89 16.40 17.99 3.20
C ASP A 89 16.79 19.48 3.34
N GLY A 90 15.80 20.37 3.50
CA GLY A 90 15.95 21.82 3.64
C GLY A 90 15.73 22.61 2.35
N ALA A 91 15.11 22.02 1.33
CA ALA A 91 14.90 22.62 0.00
C ALA A 91 13.40 22.71 -0.39
N PRO A 92 12.59 23.56 0.28
CA PRO A 92 11.12 23.56 0.21
C PRO A 92 10.53 24.13 -1.10
N ASN A 93 11.28 24.03 -2.20
CA ASN A 93 10.87 24.39 -3.56
C ASN A 93 11.08 23.24 -4.56
N SER A 94 11.51 22.06 -4.08
CA SER A 94 11.82 20.89 -4.94
C SER A 94 11.91 19.60 -4.13
N PHE A 95 11.15 18.57 -4.52
CA PHE A 95 11.26 17.24 -3.90
C PHE A 95 12.46 16.47 -4.47
N SER A 96 13.42 16.15 -3.60
CA SER A 96 14.55 15.26 -3.89
C SER A 96 14.09 13.83 -4.23
N THR A 97 14.96 13.01 -4.81
CA THR A 97 14.66 11.59 -5.05
C THR A 97 14.40 10.79 -3.77
N THR A 98 14.90 11.28 -2.63
CA THR A 98 14.69 10.68 -1.32
C THR A 98 13.28 10.97 -0.82
N GLU A 99 12.84 12.22 -0.90
CA GLU A 99 11.50 12.63 -0.49
C GLU A 99 10.43 12.04 -1.40
N GLN A 100 10.69 11.95 -2.70
CA GLN A 100 9.81 11.21 -3.61
C GLN A 100 9.66 9.73 -3.19
N SER A 101 10.73 9.10 -2.68
CA SER A 101 10.62 7.74 -2.15
C SER A 101 9.82 7.66 -0.83
N TYR A 102 9.88 8.70 0.01
CA TYR A 102 9.08 8.80 1.24
C TYR A 102 7.60 9.06 0.94
N ILE A 103 7.28 9.96 0.01
CA ILE A 103 5.91 10.20 -0.50
C ILE A 103 5.32 8.89 -1.04
N GLN A 104 6.09 8.14 -1.84
CA GLN A 104 5.64 6.86 -2.37
C GLN A 104 5.46 5.79 -1.27
N GLU A 105 6.26 5.79 -0.21
CA GLU A 105 6.09 4.87 0.92
C GLU A 105 4.87 5.22 1.78
N ILE A 106 4.66 6.51 2.06
CA ILE A 106 3.49 7.01 2.80
C ILE A 106 2.21 6.69 2.04
N TRP A 107 2.15 7.04 0.75
CA TRP A 107 1.03 6.70 -0.11
C TRP A 107 0.77 5.19 -0.14
N ALA A 108 1.80 4.35 -0.24
CA ALA A 108 1.62 2.90 -0.34
C ALA A 108 1.03 2.26 0.93
N ARG A 109 1.30 2.84 2.11
CA ARG A 109 0.73 2.42 3.40
C ARG A 109 -0.75 2.79 3.48
N VAL A 110 -1.08 4.07 3.28
CA VAL A 110 -2.48 4.56 3.29
C VAL A 110 -3.30 3.87 2.18
N ALA A 111 -2.69 3.55 1.04
CA ALA A 111 -3.33 2.79 -0.04
C ALA A 111 -3.63 1.33 0.33
N GLU A 112 -2.91 0.73 1.29
CA GLU A 112 -3.21 -0.60 1.84
C GLU A 112 -4.24 -0.53 2.97
N ASP A 113 -4.19 0.50 3.83
CA ASP A 113 -5.22 0.76 4.85
C ASP A 113 -6.61 0.92 4.23
N TYR A 114 -6.70 1.61 3.09
CA TYR A 114 -7.94 1.78 2.33
C TYR A 114 -8.08 0.83 1.13
N ALA A 115 -7.20 -0.16 0.98
CA ALA A 115 -7.31 -1.18 -0.07
C ALA A 115 -8.68 -1.91 -0.12
N PRO A 116 -9.40 -2.15 0.99
CA PRO A 116 -10.74 -2.77 0.99
C PRO A 116 -11.87 -1.99 0.30
N PHE A 117 -11.74 -0.68 0.08
CA PHE A 117 -12.90 0.20 -0.20
C PHE A 117 -12.93 0.76 -1.64
N ASP A 118 -14.11 1.19 -2.14
CA ASP A 118 -14.27 1.83 -3.47
C ASP A 118 -13.81 3.31 -3.45
N VAL A 119 -12.58 3.54 -2.98
CA VAL A 119 -11.92 4.84 -2.88
C VAL A 119 -10.55 4.80 -3.56
N ASP A 120 -10.20 5.89 -4.24
CA ASP A 120 -8.86 6.09 -4.80
C ASP A 120 -8.01 6.90 -3.82
N VAL A 121 -7.01 6.26 -3.21
CA VAL A 121 -5.96 6.96 -2.47
C VAL A 121 -4.97 7.48 -3.49
N THR A 122 -4.83 8.80 -3.59
CA THR A 122 -4.09 9.45 -4.68
C THR A 122 -3.15 10.55 -4.20
N THR A 123 -2.11 10.82 -4.98
CA THR A 123 -1.27 12.01 -4.88
C THR A 123 -1.41 12.95 -6.09
N GLU A 124 -2.31 12.66 -7.04
CA GLU A 124 -2.62 13.59 -8.12
C GLU A 124 -3.65 14.62 -7.66
N TYR A 125 -3.33 15.90 -7.81
CA TYR A 125 -4.32 16.97 -7.72
C TYR A 125 -5.16 17.02 -9.01
N VAL A 126 -6.08 16.04 -9.14
CA VAL A 126 -6.79 15.71 -10.37
C VAL A 126 -7.49 16.93 -10.97
N GLY A 127 -7.25 17.18 -12.26
CA GLY A 127 -7.82 18.33 -12.98
C GLY A 127 -7.26 19.71 -12.60
N GLY A 128 -6.47 19.81 -11.53
CA GLY A 128 -5.88 21.07 -11.05
C GLY A 128 -6.86 21.99 -10.33
N ASN A 129 -7.98 21.47 -9.80
CA ASN A 129 -8.97 22.23 -9.04
C ASN A 129 -9.58 21.39 -7.89
N GLU A 130 -10.38 22.03 -7.04
CA GLU A 130 -11.01 21.37 -5.88
C GLU A 130 -12.25 20.51 -6.26
N ASP A 131 -12.69 20.49 -7.52
CA ASP A 131 -13.99 19.93 -7.91
C ASP A 131 -14.09 18.41 -7.66
N PHE A 132 -12.96 17.69 -7.66
CA PHE A 132 -12.93 16.25 -7.35
C PHE A 132 -12.95 15.94 -5.85
N LEU A 133 -12.82 16.96 -5.00
CA LEU A 133 -12.84 16.87 -3.54
C LEU A 133 -14.13 17.47 -2.95
N LEU A 134 -14.55 18.62 -3.49
CA LEU A 134 -15.72 19.36 -3.07
C LEU A 134 -17.01 18.64 -3.49
N ARG A 135 -17.68 17.98 -2.54
CA ARG A 135 -19.06 17.53 -2.75
C ARG A 135 -19.99 18.74 -2.89
N SER A 136 -20.39 19.06 -4.12
CA SER A 136 -21.15 20.27 -4.43
C SER A 136 -22.61 20.23 -3.97
N SER A 137 -23.20 19.03 -3.85
CA SER A 137 -24.60 18.80 -3.48
C SER A 137 -24.81 17.37 -2.95
N SER A 138 -25.97 17.07 -2.36
CA SER A 138 -26.31 15.70 -1.97
C SER A 138 -26.47 14.75 -3.16
N SER A 139 -26.88 15.28 -4.32
CA SER A 139 -26.89 14.58 -5.62
C SER A 139 -25.51 14.38 -6.23
N ASP A 140 -24.48 15.02 -5.67
CA ASP A 140 -23.11 14.84 -6.11
C ASP A 140 -22.54 13.52 -5.58
N LEU A 141 -21.90 12.78 -6.48
CA LEU A 141 -21.33 11.45 -6.28
C LEU A 141 -19.84 11.39 -6.63
N GLN A 142 -19.22 12.50 -7.05
CA GLN A 142 -17.79 12.61 -7.31
C GLN A 142 -17.20 13.62 -6.33
N TYR A 143 -16.56 13.12 -5.28
CA TYR A 143 -16.02 13.93 -4.19
C TYR A 143 -14.96 13.16 -3.41
N GLY A 144 -14.31 13.84 -2.47
CA GLY A 144 -13.29 13.23 -1.64
C GLY A 144 -12.95 14.04 -0.40
N LEU A 145 -11.78 13.74 0.15
CA LEU A 145 -11.17 14.43 1.27
C LEU A 145 -9.72 14.73 0.92
N ARG A 146 -9.27 15.96 1.20
CA ARG A 146 -7.85 16.29 1.28
C ARG A 146 -7.31 15.89 2.66
N VAL A 147 -6.26 15.09 2.68
CA VAL A 147 -5.39 14.87 3.84
C VAL A 147 -4.14 15.71 3.59
N LEU A 148 -4.05 16.86 4.26
CA LEU A 148 -2.99 17.84 4.10
C LEU A 148 -1.81 17.50 5.01
N ILE A 149 -0.75 16.98 4.42
CA ILE A 149 0.47 16.55 5.10
C ILE A 149 1.48 17.69 4.98
N SER A 150 1.59 18.52 6.02
CA SER A 150 2.34 19.78 5.95
C SER A 150 3.03 20.15 7.27
N PRO A 151 4.35 20.42 7.26
CA PRO A 151 5.11 20.70 8.47
C PRO A 151 4.92 22.12 9.00
N GLY A 152 5.13 22.30 10.30
CA GLY A 152 5.27 23.61 10.96
C GLY A 152 3.96 24.34 11.27
N ILE A 153 2.82 23.89 10.74
CA ILE A 153 1.50 24.45 11.06
C ILE A 153 0.84 23.84 12.30
N GLY A 154 1.20 22.63 12.72
CA GLY A 154 0.53 21.95 13.86
C GLY A 154 0.58 22.74 15.17
N SER A 155 1.67 23.50 15.39
CA SER A 155 1.87 24.36 16.57
C SER A 155 0.87 25.53 16.71
N ILE A 156 0.02 25.77 15.70
CA ILE A 156 -1.10 26.72 15.77
C ILE A 156 -2.19 26.23 16.75
N TRP A 157 -2.38 24.91 16.84
CA TRP A 157 -3.47 24.29 17.60
C TRP A 157 -2.99 23.34 18.70
N CYS A 158 -1.92 22.57 18.47
CA CYS A 158 -1.58 21.39 19.27
C CYS A 158 -0.08 21.09 19.38
N SER A 159 0.24 20.00 20.09
CA SER A 159 1.48 19.21 19.95
C SER A 159 1.05 17.76 19.68
N CYS A 160 0.62 17.52 18.45
CA CYS A 160 -0.10 16.33 17.98
C CYS A 160 0.37 15.92 16.58
N GLY A 161 0.18 14.66 16.18
CA GLY A 161 0.55 14.17 14.85
C GLY A 161 -0.39 14.62 13.73
N GLY A 162 -1.66 14.88 14.06
CA GLY A 162 -2.68 15.36 13.14
C GLY A 162 -3.92 15.92 13.84
N LEU A 163 -4.84 16.46 13.04
CA LEU A 163 -6.16 16.95 13.46
C LEU A 163 -7.20 16.74 12.35
N SER A 164 -8.40 16.30 12.71
CA SER A 164 -9.49 16.06 11.77
C SER A 164 -10.86 16.26 12.41
N TYR A 165 -11.80 16.83 11.66
CA TYR A 165 -13.19 16.93 12.07
C TYR A 165 -13.92 15.61 11.80
N VAL A 166 -14.68 15.13 12.79
CA VAL A 166 -15.27 13.80 12.77
C VAL A 166 -16.46 13.72 11.81
N GLY A 167 -16.48 12.66 10.98
CA GLY A 167 -17.62 12.31 10.14
C GLY A 167 -17.86 13.20 8.91
N ILE A 168 -16.90 14.06 8.54
CA ILE A 168 -17.02 15.01 7.43
C ILE A 168 -16.93 14.38 6.02
N TYR A 169 -16.52 13.12 5.87
CA TYR A 169 -16.31 12.51 4.56
C TYR A 169 -17.62 12.41 3.77
N GLY A 170 -17.71 13.16 2.68
CA GLY A 170 -18.93 13.31 1.89
C GLY A 170 -19.99 14.24 2.49
N ALA A 171 -19.65 15.08 3.46
CA ALA A 171 -20.45 16.27 3.79
C ALA A 171 -20.53 17.21 2.56
N VAL A 172 -21.60 17.99 2.44
CA VAL A 172 -21.76 18.95 1.34
C VAL A 172 -21.01 20.24 1.68
N GLY A 173 -20.15 20.70 0.77
CA GLY A 173 -19.23 21.80 1.01
C GLY A 173 -17.91 21.38 1.69
N SER A 174 -16.97 22.31 1.78
CA SER A 174 -15.59 22.07 2.26
C SER A 174 -15.24 22.76 3.59
N TYR A 175 -16.22 23.34 4.30
CA TYR A 175 -15.93 24.19 5.47
C TYR A 175 -15.10 23.52 6.58
N TYR A 176 -15.29 22.22 6.80
CA TYR A 176 -14.54 21.43 7.79
C TYR A 176 -13.35 20.64 7.20
N GLN A 177 -13.08 20.78 5.90
CA GLN A 177 -11.88 20.21 5.26
C GLN A 177 -10.67 21.16 5.44
N PRO A 178 -9.43 20.66 5.32
CA PRO A 178 -9.00 19.26 5.15
C PRO A 178 -8.90 18.53 6.50
N SER A 179 -8.52 17.25 6.46
CA SER A 179 -7.83 16.61 7.59
C SER A 179 -6.35 17.00 7.54
N LEU A 180 -5.70 17.16 8.69
CA LEU A 180 -4.35 17.73 8.82
C LEU A 180 -3.38 16.71 9.42
N VAL A 181 -2.15 16.63 8.88
CA VAL A 181 -1.05 15.81 9.40
C VAL A 181 0.22 16.65 9.48
N PHE A 182 0.99 16.52 10.56
CA PHE A 182 2.11 17.39 10.91
C PHE A 182 3.43 16.60 11.01
N PRO A 183 4.18 16.42 9.90
CA PRO A 183 5.44 15.68 9.85
C PRO A 183 6.47 16.06 10.92
N ASP A 184 6.59 17.34 11.27
CA ASP A 184 7.55 17.83 12.26
C ASP A 184 7.23 17.37 13.70
N MET A 185 5.95 17.24 14.03
CA MET A 185 5.51 16.63 15.31
C MET A 185 5.75 15.11 15.32
N LEU A 186 5.64 14.48 14.15
CA LEU A 186 5.89 13.05 13.91
C LEU A 186 7.38 12.71 13.70
N SER A 187 8.30 13.58 14.14
CA SER A 187 9.76 13.43 13.97
C SER A 187 10.22 13.20 12.52
N ASN A 188 9.42 13.64 11.55
CA ASN A 188 9.55 13.38 10.11
C ASN A 188 9.61 11.88 9.74
N GLY A 189 9.08 11.01 10.60
CA GLY A 189 9.10 9.56 10.43
C GLY A 189 8.11 9.08 9.36
N VAL A 190 8.62 8.57 8.24
CA VAL A 190 7.86 8.12 7.07
C VAL A 190 6.67 7.22 7.44
N LYS A 191 6.88 6.20 8.27
CA LYS A 191 5.79 5.36 8.80
C LYS A 191 4.78 6.19 9.59
N TYR A 192 5.23 6.96 10.59
CA TYR A 192 4.35 7.67 11.53
C TYR A 192 3.43 8.67 10.80
N ILE A 193 3.92 9.31 9.74
CA ILE A 193 3.14 10.22 8.88
C ILE A 193 2.03 9.47 8.12
N ALA A 194 2.28 8.25 7.66
CA ALA A 194 1.26 7.43 6.99
C ALA A 194 0.17 6.96 7.95
N GLU A 195 0.57 6.49 9.12
CA GLU A 195 -0.34 5.99 10.15
C GLU A 195 -1.26 7.12 10.63
N ALA A 196 -0.70 8.32 10.83
CA ALA A 196 -1.47 9.53 11.10
C ALA A 196 -2.39 9.91 9.93
N ALA A 197 -1.93 9.86 8.67
CA ALA A 197 -2.78 10.15 7.51
C ALA A 197 -4.00 9.21 7.42
N SER A 198 -3.84 7.93 7.74
CA SER A 198 -4.94 6.96 7.81
C SER A 198 -5.88 7.20 8.99
N HIS A 199 -5.34 7.53 10.16
CA HIS A 199 -6.07 7.85 11.39
C HIS A 199 -6.94 9.11 11.23
N GLU A 200 -6.37 10.20 10.71
CA GLU A 200 -7.07 11.47 10.51
C GLU A 200 -8.12 11.38 9.40
N ALA A 201 -7.88 10.57 8.37
CA ALA A 201 -8.91 10.19 7.41
C ALA A 201 -10.02 9.33 8.08
N GLY A 202 -9.66 8.41 8.99
CA GLY A 202 -10.60 7.60 9.78
C GLY A 202 -11.56 8.45 10.61
N HIS A 203 -11.06 9.47 11.29
CA HIS A 203 -11.89 10.49 11.93
C HIS A 203 -12.87 11.12 10.94
N ALA A 204 -12.42 11.53 9.75
CA ALA A 204 -13.30 12.11 8.74
C ALA A 204 -14.36 11.11 8.22
N PHE A 205 -14.09 9.81 8.17
CA PHE A 205 -15.14 8.80 7.90
C PHE A 205 -16.19 8.72 9.03
N GLY A 206 -15.75 8.92 10.27
CA GLY A 206 -16.61 9.02 11.45
C GLY A 206 -16.10 8.28 12.69
N LEU A 207 -14.86 7.80 12.68
CA LEU A 207 -14.31 6.95 13.74
C LEU A 207 -13.84 7.77 14.96
N SER A 208 -13.99 7.17 16.14
CA SER A 208 -13.43 7.63 17.41
C SER A 208 -12.08 6.95 17.69
N HIS A 209 -11.30 7.46 18.65
CA HIS A 209 -10.06 6.78 19.05
C HIS A 209 -10.30 5.38 19.63
N ASP A 210 -9.36 4.48 19.38
CA ASP A 210 -9.32 3.13 19.94
C ASP A 210 -8.36 3.12 21.14
N GLY A 211 -8.92 3.17 22.35
CA GLY A 211 -8.19 3.32 23.61
C GLY A 211 -8.55 2.28 24.66
N THR A 212 -8.35 2.60 25.93
CA THR A 212 -8.80 1.80 27.06
C THR A 212 -9.37 2.67 28.17
N ALA A 213 -9.87 2.08 29.25
CA ALA A 213 -10.29 2.81 30.45
C ALA A 213 -9.18 3.66 31.13
N THR A 214 -7.91 3.54 30.72
CA THR A 214 -6.78 4.27 31.32
C THR A 214 -5.85 4.99 30.33
N VAL A 215 -6.00 4.80 29.01
CA VAL A 215 -5.25 5.53 27.97
C VAL A 215 -6.16 5.88 26.79
N GLY A 216 -6.00 7.08 26.24
CA GLY A 216 -6.79 7.55 25.08
C GLY A 216 -6.53 6.75 23.80
N TYR A 217 -5.35 6.15 23.67
CA TYR A 217 -4.91 5.37 22.52
C TYR A 217 -4.33 4.03 22.97
N TYR A 218 -4.66 2.95 22.27
CA TYR A 218 -4.10 1.63 22.48
C TYR A 218 -2.87 1.40 21.58
N THR A 219 -1.73 1.03 22.17
CA THR A 219 -0.44 0.85 21.48
C THR A 219 -0.25 -0.55 20.88
N GLY A 220 -1.34 -1.32 20.75
CA GLY A 220 -1.29 -2.69 20.26
C GLY A 220 -0.66 -3.70 21.22
N GLN A 221 -0.44 -4.91 20.70
CA GLN A 221 0.06 -6.09 21.39
C GLN A 221 0.74 -7.07 20.42
N GLY A 222 1.33 -8.15 20.95
CA GLY A 222 2.11 -9.09 20.14
C GLY A 222 3.54 -8.57 19.86
N SER A 223 4.19 -9.12 18.84
CA SER A 223 5.57 -8.77 18.45
C SER A 223 5.97 -9.40 17.12
N GLY A 224 6.91 -8.77 16.40
CA GLY A 224 7.36 -9.24 15.07
C GLY A 224 6.37 -8.86 13.98
N GLU A 225 6.38 -9.56 12.85
CA GLU A 225 5.49 -9.28 11.70
C GLU A 225 4.01 -9.32 12.09
N THR A 226 3.64 -10.21 13.03
CA THR A 226 2.30 -10.34 13.60
C THR A 226 2.12 -9.56 14.92
N GLY A 227 2.93 -8.54 15.18
CA GLY A 227 2.67 -7.52 16.20
C GLY A 227 1.63 -6.54 15.67
N TRP A 228 0.53 -6.37 16.40
CA TRP A 228 -0.74 -5.78 15.93
C TRP A 228 -1.14 -4.54 16.73
N ALA A 229 -1.65 -3.52 16.05
CA ALA A 229 -2.35 -2.38 16.66
C ALA A 229 -3.58 -1.96 15.82
N PRO A 230 -4.55 -1.26 16.42
CA PRO A 230 -5.60 -0.60 15.67
C PRO A 230 -5.12 0.72 15.05
N ILE A 231 -5.58 1.06 13.85
CA ILE A 231 -5.27 2.34 13.16
C ILE A 231 -5.74 3.53 14.01
N MET A 232 -6.94 3.45 14.58
CA MET A 232 -7.49 4.48 15.47
C MET A 232 -6.86 4.52 16.88
N GLY A 233 -5.88 3.64 17.16
CA GLY A 233 -5.01 3.71 18.33
C GLY A 233 -3.66 4.34 18.01
N VAL A 234 -2.55 3.68 18.36
CA VAL A 234 -1.19 4.06 17.96
C VAL A 234 -0.48 2.87 17.33
N GLY A 235 -0.50 2.82 16.00
CA GLY A 235 0.14 1.77 15.19
C GLY A 235 1.67 1.89 15.06
N TYR A 236 2.25 3.05 15.38
CA TYR A 236 3.66 3.41 15.15
C TYR A 236 4.68 2.30 15.43
N TYR A 237 4.51 1.52 16.50
CA TYR A 237 5.48 0.53 16.98
C TYR A 237 5.23 -0.92 16.53
N GLN A 238 4.11 -1.21 15.87
CA GLN A 238 3.72 -2.55 15.44
C GLN A 238 4.05 -2.79 13.96
N SER A 239 4.06 -4.04 13.49
CA SER A 239 4.32 -4.34 12.07
C SER A 239 3.04 -4.38 11.24
N LEU A 240 1.98 -4.92 11.84
CA LEU A 240 0.63 -5.03 11.34
C LEU A 240 -0.24 -3.97 12.04
N VAL A 241 -0.98 -3.17 11.29
CA VAL A 241 -1.88 -2.15 11.84
C VAL A 241 -3.18 -2.21 11.05
N GLN A 242 -4.33 -2.30 11.72
CA GLN A 242 -5.59 -2.65 11.06
C GLN A 242 -6.77 -1.80 11.56
N TRP A 243 -7.85 -1.78 10.78
CA TRP A 243 -9.16 -1.37 11.28
C TRP A 243 -9.66 -2.32 12.37
N SER A 244 -10.45 -1.77 13.30
CA SER A 244 -10.78 -2.38 14.59
C SER A 244 -12.28 -2.52 14.82
N LYS A 245 -12.61 -3.27 15.88
CA LYS A 245 -13.93 -3.26 16.51
C LYS A 245 -13.86 -3.52 18.03
N GLY A 246 -12.75 -3.09 18.64
CA GLY A 246 -12.54 -3.22 20.09
C GLY A 246 -12.44 -4.66 20.63
N GLU A 247 -11.97 -5.63 19.83
CA GLU A 247 -11.80 -7.02 20.30
C GLU A 247 -10.67 -7.21 21.33
N TYR A 248 -9.82 -6.19 21.53
CA TYR A 248 -8.67 -6.27 22.41
C TYR A 248 -9.01 -6.02 23.88
N SER A 249 -8.15 -6.50 24.77
CA SER A 249 -8.43 -6.51 26.22
C SER A 249 -8.53 -5.09 26.80
N GLY A 250 -9.75 -4.71 27.20
CA GLY A 250 -10.01 -3.43 27.84
C GLY A 250 -10.27 -2.27 26.88
N ALA A 251 -10.58 -2.55 25.61
CA ALA A 251 -11.08 -1.57 24.65
C ALA A 251 -12.20 -0.70 25.25
N ASN A 252 -12.11 0.62 25.04
CA ASN A 252 -13.14 1.58 25.45
C ASN A 252 -14.06 2.00 24.28
N ASN A 253 -13.60 1.79 23.03
CA ASN A 253 -14.38 1.91 21.81
C ASN A 253 -14.81 0.51 21.33
N LEU A 254 -15.97 0.43 20.69
CA LEU A 254 -16.59 -0.78 20.12
C LEU A 254 -17.32 -0.46 18.79
N GLU A 255 -16.93 0.63 18.13
CA GLU A 255 -17.32 0.96 16.75
C GLU A 255 -16.92 -0.19 15.79
N ASP A 256 -17.66 -0.39 14.70
CA ASP A 256 -17.25 -1.32 13.63
C ASP A 256 -16.62 -0.47 12.52
N ASP A 257 -15.30 -0.28 12.59
CA ASP A 257 -14.55 0.65 11.73
C ASP A 257 -14.84 0.41 10.24
N LEU A 258 -14.77 -0.86 9.84
CA LEU A 258 -15.01 -1.28 8.46
C LEU A 258 -16.43 -0.97 8.00
N ALA A 259 -17.45 -1.22 8.84
CA ALA A 259 -18.83 -0.87 8.51
C ALA A 259 -19.05 0.65 8.43
N ILE A 260 -18.38 1.45 9.26
CA ILE A 260 -18.49 2.91 9.25
C ILE A 260 -17.83 3.51 7.99
N ILE A 261 -16.64 3.03 7.60
CA ILE A 261 -15.98 3.46 6.35
C ILE A 261 -16.81 2.99 5.14
N ALA A 262 -17.24 1.71 5.11
CA ALA A 262 -18.07 1.18 4.03
C ALA A 262 -19.41 1.91 3.89
N ALA A 263 -19.98 2.48 4.96
CA ALA A 263 -21.18 3.31 4.87
C ALA A 263 -20.96 4.66 4.12
N ARG A 264 -19.71 5.09 3.91
CA ARG A 264 -19.36 6.32 3.17
C ARG A 264 -18.84 6.06 1.76
N VAL A 265 -18.07 5.00 1.56
CA VAL A 265 -17.35 4.71 0.30
C VAL A 265 -17.65 3.34 -0.30
N ALA A 266 -18.37 2.47 0.41
CA ALA A 266 -18.56 1.04 0.10
C ALA A 266 -17.25 0.22 0.12
N TYR A 267 -17.41 -1.10 0.31
CA TYR A 267 -16.40 -2.09 -0.07
C TYR A 267 -16.20 -2.11 -1.59
N ARG A 268 -15.16 -2.77 -2.07
CA ARG A 268 -14.93 -2.94 -3.50
C ARG A 268 -15.92 -3.95 -4.07
N PRO A 269 -16.09 -3.98 -5.40
CA PRO A 269 -16.48 -5.21 -6.07
C PRO A 269 -15.32 -6.21 -5.93
N ASP A 270 -15.65 -7.43 -5.51
CA ASP A 270 -14.78 -8.62 -5.54
C ASP A 270 -14.01 -8.73 -6.88
N ASP A 271 -12.74 -9.16 -6.80
CA ASP A 271 -11.87 -9.36 -7.98
C ASP A 271 -11.44 -10.81 -8.27
N ALA A 272 -11.89 -11.82 -7.50
CA ALA A 272 -11.60 -13.24 -7.73
C ALA A 272 -12.67 -14.22 -7.20
N PRO A 273 -13.03 -15.30 -7.94
CA PRO A 273 -14.22 -16.08 -7.61
C PRO A 273 -14.11 -16.92 -6.34
N ASP A 274 -15.08 -16.83 -5.45
CA ASP A 274 -15.09 -17.46 -4.12
C ASP A 274 -15.32 -19.00 -4.10
N THR A 275 -15.52 -19.62 -5.27
CA THR A 275 -15.80 -21.07 -5.36
C THR A 275 -14.99 -21.80 -6.45
N PRO A 276 -14.57 -23.06 -6.21
CA PRO A 276 -13.97 -23.91 -7.25
C PRO A 276 -14.80 -24.03 -8.53
N ALA A 277 -16.13 -23.96 -8.46
CA ALA A 277 -17.00 -24.01 -9.62
C ALA A 277 -16.93 -22.74 -10.49
N ALA A 278 -16.90 -21.56 -9.87
CA ALA A 278 -16.74 -20.29 -10.58
C ALA A 278 -15.31 -20.10 -11.09
N ALA A 279 -14.32 -20.45 -10.26
CA ALA A 279 -12.91 -20.49 -10.63
C ALA A 279 -12.63 -21.40 -11.84
N ALA A 280 -13.26 -22.58 -11.91
CA ALA A 280 -13.12 -23.51 -13.03
C ALA A 280 -13.67 -22.97 -14.36
N ALA A 281 -14.55 -21.96 -14.33
CA ALA A 281 -15.00 -21.26 -15.54
C ALA A 281 -13.99 -20.18 -16.01
N GLN A 282 -13.04 -19.80 -15.14
CA GLN A 282 -12.05 -18.72 -15.36
C GLN A 282 -10.62 -19.17 -14.99
N PRO A 283 -10.11 -20.32 -15.52
CA PRO A 283 -8.83 -20.87 -15.08
C PRO A 283 -7.64 -20.00 -15.49
N LEU A 284 -6.60 -19.99 -14.64
CA LEU A 284 -5.33 -19.32 -14.92
C LEU A 284 -4.69 -19.84 -16.23
N PRO A 285 -3.98 -18.98 -17.00
CA PRO A 285 -3.34 -19.39 -18.25
C PRO A 285 -2.42 -20.61 -18.09
N PRO A 286 -2.50 -21.62 -18.97
CA PRO A 286 -1.75 -22.86 -18.80
C PRO A 286 -0.24 -22.63 -18.98
N GLY A 287 0.54 -23.01 -17.98
CA GLY A 287 1.99 -22.88 -17.96
C GLY A 287 2.63 -23.67 -16.82
N ALA A 288 3.96 -23.71 -16.77
CA ALA A 288 4.70 -24.27 -15.64
C ALA A 288 4.85 -23.28 -14.47
N ALA A 289 4.74 -21.98 -14.75
CA ALA A 289 4.69 -20.91 -13.77
C ALA A 289 3.37 -20.15 -13.94
N LEU A 290 2.69 -19.87 -12.84
CA LEU A 290 1.40 -19.21 -12.74
C LEU A 290 1.52 -18.00 -11.82
N SER A 291 0.71 -16.98 -12.06
CA SER A 291 0.67 -15.77 -11.23
C SER A 291 -0.72 -15.14 -11.24
N ALA A 292 -1.15 -14.64 -10.08
CA ALA A 292 -2.33 -13.80 -9.90
C ALA A 292 -2.05 -12.71 -8.86
N ALA A 293 -2.96 -11.77 -8.72
CA ALA A 293 -3.02 -10.79 -7.64
C ALA A 293 -4.50 -10.43 -7.44
N GLY A 294 -4.86 -10.03 -6.22
CA GLY A 294 -6.23 -9.69 -5.85
C GLY A 294 -6.26 -8.90 -4.55
N VAL A 295 -7.46 -8.59 -4.08
CA VAL A 295 -7.71 -7.90 -2.82
C VAL A 295 -8.70 -8.71 -2.00
N ILE A 296 -8.29 -9.16 -0.82
CA ILE A 296 -9.24 -9.68 0.17
C ILE A 296 -9.97 -8.47 0.74
N ASP A 297 -11.20 -8.22 0.28
CA ASP A 297 -11.84 -6.91 0.38
C ASP A 297 -12.83 -6.79 1.54
N HIS A 298 -13.35 -7.90 2.08
CA HIS A 298 -14.28 -7.88 3.21
C HIS A 298 -14.12 -9.07 4.17
N PRO A 299 -14.56 -8.96 5.44
CA PRO A 299 -14.35 -10.03 6.43
C PRO A 299 -15.10 -11.34 6.10
N GLY A 300 -14.34 -12.36 5.68
CA GLY A 300 -14.86 -13.68 5.27
C GLY A 300 -14.67 -14.02 3.80
N ASP A 301 -14.07 -13.11 3.03
CA ASP A 301 -13.74 -13.23 1.61
C ASP A 301 -12.63 -14.27 1.30
N VAL A 302 -12.67 -14.89 0.11
CA VAL A 302 -11.97 -16.16 -0.20
C VAL A 302 -11.64 -16.43 -1.69
N ASP A 303 -10.70 -15.69 -2.28
CA ASP A 303 -10.29 -15.84 -3.69
C ASP A 303 -9.87 -17.27 -4.11
N VAL A 304 -10.53 -17.86 -5.11
CA VAL A 304 -10.19 -19.20 -5.65
C VAL A 304 -9.69 -19.13 -7.10
N PHE A 305 -8.45 -19.61 -7.32
CA PHE A 305 -7.81 -19.67 -8.63
C PHE A 305 -7.71 -21.11 -9.13
N ALA A 306 -8.43 -21.43 -10.20
CA ALA A 306 -8.33 -22.75 -10.85
C ALA A 306 -7.11 -22.82 -11.77
N PHE A 307 -6.43 -23.96 -11.79
CA PHE A 307 -5.32 -24.23 -12.69
C PHE A 307 -5.29 -25.69 -13.15
N LEU A 308 -4.80 -25.93 -14.37
CA LEU A 308 -4.64 -27.27 -14.92
C LEU A 308 -3.19 -27.73 -14.77
N ALA A 309 -2.97 -28.91 -14.18
CA ALA A 309 -1.64 -29.46 -13.95
C ALA A 309 -1.54 -30.96 -14.29
N ALA A 310 -0.32 -31.43 -14.51
CA ALA A 310 0.00 -32.85 -14.53
C ALA A 310 0.33 -33.36 -13.11
N ALA A 311 0.43 -34.69 -12.94
CA ALA A 311 0.94 -35.28 -11.69
C ALA A 311 2.41 -34.89 -11.47
N GLY A 312 2.78 -34.57 -10.23
CA GLY A 312 4.14 -34.10 -9.89
C GLY A 312 4.17 -32.99 -8.84
N PRO A 313 5.35 -32.39 -8.58
CA PRO A 313 5.51 -31.38 -7.53
C PRO A 313 4.88 -30.04 -7.91
N VAL A 314 4.11 -29.47 -6.99
CA VAL A 314 3.62 -28.08 -7.01
C VAL A 314 4.22 -27.32 -5.83
N SER A 315 4.55 -26.05 -6.04
CA SER A 315 4.90 -25.10 -4.98
C SER A 315 4.19 -23.78 -5.23
N ALA A 316 3.51 -23.25 -4.21
CA ALA A 316 2.74 -22.01 -4.30
C ALA A 316 3.05 -21.08 -3.13
N SER A 317 2.97 -19.78 -3.35
CA SER A 317 3.21 -18.73 -2.35
C SER A 317 2.30 -17.53 -2.58
N ALA A 318 1.61 -17.09 -1.53
CA ALA A 318 0.84 -15.86 -1.48
C ALA A 318 1.59 -14.86 -0.58
N THR A 319 1.79 -13.64 -1.05
CA THR A 319 2.56 -12.59 -0.34
C THR A 319 1.74 -11.30 -0.32
N PRO A 320 1.47 -10.70 0.85
CA PRO A 320 0.65 -9.50 0.96
C PRO A 320 1.48 -8.25 0.56
N ALA A 321 0.82 -7.12 0.31
CA ALA A 321 1.46 -5.96 -0.28
C ALA A 321 2.42 -5.21 0.67
N PRO A 322 3.69 -5.00 0.29
CA PRO A 322 4.62 -4.17 1.07
C PRO A 322 4.53 -2.69 0.64
N PRO A 323 4.71 -1.72 1.57
CA PRO A 323 5.21 -1.89 2.95
C PRO A 323 4.11 -1.76 4.02
N SER A 324 4.24 -2.52 5.12
CA SER A 324 3.18 -2.76 6.11
C SER A 324 1.88 -3.31 5.48
N PRO A 325 1.89 -4.59 5.07
CA PRO A 325 0.68 -5.29 4.69
C PRO A 325 -0.31 -5.40 5.86
N ASN A 326 -1.60 -5.30 5.56
CA ASN A 326 -2.67 -5.45 6.56
C ASN A 326 -3.28 -6.86 6.57
N LEU A 327 -2.98 -7.66 5.55
CA LEU A 327 -3.52 -9.01 5.34
C LEU A 327 -2.59 -10.12 5.87
N ASP A 328 -3.09 -10.91 6.82
CA ASP A 328 -2.51 -12.18 7.28
C ASP A 328 -3.09 -13.35 6.48
N LEU A 329 -2.26 -14.02 5.68
CA LEU A 329 -2.69 -14.95 4.63
C LEU A 329 -2.80 -16.40 5.10
N LEU A 330 -3.92 -17.03 4.75
CA LEU A 330 -4.06 -18.48 4.62
C LEU A 330 -4.10 -18.86 3.14
N LEU A 331 -3.12 -19.65 2.71
CA LEU A 331 -3.07 -20.26 1.38
C LEU A 331 -3.40 -21.75 1.47
N GLU A 332 -4.32 -22.22 0.62
CA GLU A 332 -4.70 -23.63 0.53
C GLU A 332 -4.63 -24.15 -0.90
N LEU A 333 -4.31 -25.45 -1.04
CA LEU A 333 -4.37 -26.21 -2.28
C LEU A 333 -5.55 -27.19 -2.19
N LEU A 334 -6.47 -27.12 -3.15
CA LEU A 334 -7.68 -27.95 -3.19
C LEU A 334 -7.66 -28.91 -4.40
N ASP A 335 -8.28 -30.07 -4.22
CA ASP A 335 -8.44 -31.11 -5.23
C ASP A 335 -9.60 -30.81 -6.23
N PRO A 336 -9.78 -31.63 -7.28
CA PRO A 336 -10.85 -31.43 -8.27
C PRO A 336 -12.28 -31.50 -7.73
N ALA A 337 -12.48 -31.94 -6.48
CA ALA A 337 -13.77 -31.98 -5.79
C ALA A 337 -13.91 -30.86 -4.72
N GLY A 338 -12.91 -30.00 -4.55
CA GLY A 338 -12.89 -28.93 -3.56
C GLY A 338 -12.43 -29.35 -2.17
N ALA A 339 -11.83 -30.52 -2.01
CA ALA A 339 -11.24 -30.95 -0.73
C ALA A 339 -9.81 -30.42 -0.56
N VAL A 340 -9.46 -29.93 0.63
CA VAL A 340 -8.13 -29.37 0.92
C VAL A 340 -7.08 -30.49 0.97
N LEU A 341 -6.03 -30.34 0.17
CA LEU A 341 -4.86 -31.24 0.07
C LEU A 341 -3.69 -30.75 0.92
N ALA A 342 -3.50 -29.44 1.01
CA ALA A 342 -2.48 -28.78 1.81
C ALA A 342 -2.93 -27.36 2.18
N SER A 343 -2.46 -26.85 3.33
CA SER A 343 -2.71 -25.49 3.79
C SER A 343 -1.44 -24.89 4.40
N ALA A 344 -1.33 -23.56 4.38
CA ALA A 344 -0.24 -22.82 4.99
C ALA A 344 -0.71 -21.46 5.53
N ASN A 345 -0.47 -21.26 6.82
CA ASN A 345 -0.32 -19.95 7.48
C ASN A 345 0.84 -20.14 8.49
N PRO A 346 2.03 -19.55 8.27
CA PRO A 346 3.19 -19.78 9.12
C PRO A 346 3.19 -18.87 10.35
N VAL A 347 3.23 -19.45 11.55
CA VAL A 347 3.20 -18.71 12.82
C VAL A 347 4.27 -17.61 12.87
N GLY A 348 3.84 -16.36 12.96
CA GLY A 348 4.71 -15.19 13.12
C GLY A 348 5.15 -14.51 11.82
N ALA A 349 4.57 -14.88 10.67
CA ALA A 349 4.76 -14.20 9.38
C ALA A 349 3.44 -14.13 8.60
N LEU A 350 3.23 -13.03 7.86
CA LEU A 350 1.95 -12.73 7.18
C LEU A 350 1.84 -13.35 5.78
N ALA A 351 2.96 -13.83 5.22
CA ALA A 351 3.01 -14.46 3.89
C ALA A 351 2.95 -15.99 3.99
N ALA A 352 2.18 -16.62 3.12
CA ALA A 352 1.93 -18.06 3.14
C ALA A 352 2.59 -18.79 1.96
N ALA A 353 3.19 -19.95 2.20
CA ALA A 353 3.77 -20.79 1.15
C ALA A 353 3.62 -22.29 1.44
N LEU A 354 3.30 -23.07 0.40
CA LEU A 354 3.12 -24.52 0.47
C LEU A 354 3.86 -25.25 -0.67
N ALA A 355 4.13 -26.53 -0.43
CA ALA A 355 4.63 -27.46 -1.45
C ALA A 355 3.94 -28.83 -1.29
N PHE A 356 3.57 -29.45 -2.41
CA PHE A 356 2.79 -30.69 -2.45
C PHE A 356 3.15 -31.52 -3.69
N THR A 357 2.77 -32.80 -3.73
CA THR A 357 2.90 -33.64 -4.95
C THR A 357 1.51 -34.06 -5.44
N LEU A 358 1.08 -33.50 -6.57
CA LEU A 358 -0.20 -33.81 -7.20
C LEU A 358 -0.21 -35.28 -7.65
N PRO A 359 -1.19 -36.11 -7.21
CA PRO A 359 -1.19 -37.56 -7.47
C PRO A 359 -1.63 -37.93 -8.89
N ALA A 360 -2.31 -37.03 -9.60
CA ALA A 360 -2.90 -37.24 -10.92
C ALA A 360 -2.86 -35.94 -11.75
N PRO A 361 -2.98 -36.01 -13.09
CA PRO A 361 -3.31 -34.84 -13.87
C PRO A 361 -4.76 -34.41 -13.62
N GLY A 362 -5.03 -33.12 -13.56
CA GLY A 362 -6.37 -32.59 -13.30
C GLY A 362 -6.43 -31.07 -13.14
N THR A 363 -7.64 -30.54 -12.95
CA THR A 363 -7.86 -29.17 -12.50
C THR A 363 -7.80 -29.14 -10.98
N TYR A 364 -6.91 -28.32 -10.45
CA TYR A 364 -6.72 -28.07 -9.02
C TYR A 364 -6.99 -26.59 -8.75
N PHE A 365 -7.11 -26.22 -7.46
CA PHE A 365 -7.37 -24.83 -7.08
C PHE A 365 -6.41 -24.36 -6.00
N LEU A 366 -6.01 -23.10 -6.06
CA LEU A 366 -5.42 -22.38 -4.94
C LEU A 366 -6.51 -21.48 -4.35
N ARG A 367 -6.74 -21.56 -3.03
CA ARG A 367 -7.58 -20.60 -2.31
C ARG A 367 -6.69 -19.68 -1.48
N VAL A 368 -6.93 -18.38 -1.57
CA VAL A 368 -6.38 -17.36 -0.69
C VAL A 368 -7.50 -16.88 0.23
N SER A 369 -7.17 -16.51 1.46
CA SER A 369 -8.15 -16.09 2.47
C SER A 369 -7.47 -15.38 3.64
N ALA A 370 -8.22 -14.57 4.38
CA ALA A 370 -7.78 -13.92 5.61
C ALA A 370 -7.80 -14.84 6.84
N VAL A 371 -6.83 -14.67 7.74
CA VAL A 371 -6.85 -15.25 9.10
C VAL A 371 -6.44 -14.23 10.16
N GLY A 372 -6.48 -14.63 11.43
CA GLY A 372 -5.95 -13.85 12.55
C GLY A 372 -5.10 -14.71 13.48
N ALA A 373 -4.05 -14.12 14.06
CA ALA A 373 -3.11 -14.84 14.90
C ALA A 373 -3.45 -14.76 16.40
N GLY A 374 -3.44 -15.90 17.09
CA GLY A 374 -3.48 -15.97 18.55
C GLY A 374 -4.86 -15.67 19.16
N SER A 375 -4.92 -14.67 20.05
CA SER A 375 -6.15 -14.27 20.74
C SER A 375 -6.22 -12.75 20.88
N PRO A 376 -7.29 -12.08 20.39
CA PRO A 376 -7.47 -10.63 20.51
C PRO A 376 -7.41 -10.11 21.93
N THR A 377 -7.87 -10.88 22.93
CA THR A 377 -7.89 -10.44 24.33
C THR A 377 -6.57 -10.67 25.08
N VAL A 378 -5.48 -11.05 24.41
CA VAL A 378 -4.19 -11.35 25.09
C VAL A 378 -2.93 -10.89 24.33
N THR A 379 -2.75 -11.29 23.06
CA THR A 379 -1.48 -11.07 22.31
C THR A 379 -1.65 -11.04 20.78
N GLY A 380 -2.86 -10.89 20.26
CA GLY A 380 -3.19 -11.23 18.86
C GLY A 380 -4.33 -10.43 18.26
N TYR A 381 -4.94 -10.97 17.21
CA TYR A 381 -6.01 -10.34 16.42
C TYR A 381 -6.91 -11.41 15.78
N SER A 382 -8.10 -11.02 15.33
CA SER A 382 -8.97 -11.89 14.53
C SER A 382 -8.79 -11.60 13.04
N ALA A 383 -9.45 -12.38 12.18
CA ALA A 383 -9.47 -12.13 10.75
C ALA A 383 -10.27 -10.87 10.33
N TYR A 384 -10.86 -10.13 11.28
CA TYR A 384 -11.69 -8.94 10.98
C TYR A 384 -10.92 -7.85 10.23
N GLY A 385 -9.78 -7.42 10.77
CA GLY A 385 -8.96 -6.37 10.18
C GLY A 385 -7.96 -6.87 9.13
N SER A 386 -7.88 -8.20 8.95
CA SER A 386 -6.94 -8.86 8.03
C SER A 386 -7.42 -8.79 6.59
N LEU A 387 -7.44 -7.59 6.02
CA LEU A 387 -7.86 -7.29 4.64
C LEU A 387 -6.71 -6.60 3.90
N GLY A 388 -6.74 -6.58 2.56
CA GLY A 388 -5.74 -5.88 1.76
C GLY A 388 -5.29 -6.60 0.50
N GLN A 389 -4.24 -6.08 -0.14
CA GLN A 389 -3.72 -6.57 -1.41
C GLN A 389 -2.75 -7.74 -1.21
N TYR A 390 -2.75 -8.69 -2.15
CA TYR A 390 -1.70 -9.71 -2.21
C TYR A 390 -1.32 -10.10 -3.65
N THR A 391 -0.22 -10.83 -3.75
CA THR A 391 0.23 -11.48 -4.99
C THR A 391 0.37 -12.98 -4.77
N LEU A 392 -0.12 -13.78 -5.73
CA LEU A 392 -0.04 -15.22 -5.73
C LEU A 392 0.90 -15.68 -6.85
N ALA A 393 1.85 -16.55 -6.53
CA ALA A 393 2.72 -17.21 -7.49
C ALA A 393 2.73 -18.72 -7.27
N ALA A 394 2.73 -19.51 -8.35
CA ALA A 394 2.86 -20.95 -8.26
C ALA A 394 3.73 -21.53 -9.38
N THR A 395 4.42 -22.63 -9.08
CA THR A 395 5.09 -23.49 -10.06
C THR A 395 4.41 -24.84 -10.03
N VAL A 396 3.97 -25.33 -11.19
CA VAL A 396 3.15 -26.53 -11.35
C VAL A 396 3.76 -27.46 -12.41
N PRO A 397 3.51 -28.78 -12.37
CA PRO A 397 3.84 -29.67 -13.47
C PRO A 397 2.97 -29.27 -14.68
N PRO A 398 3.55 -28.80 -15.80
CA PRO A 398 2.75 -28.28 -16.91
C PRO A 398 1.86 -29.39 -17.48
N PRO A 399 0.58 -29.10 -17.81
CA PRO A 399 -0.34 -30.10 -18.30
C PRO A 399 0.15 -30.67 -19.64
N LEU A 400 0.09 -32.00 -19.76
CA LEU A 400 0.53 -32.71 -20.96
C LEU A 400 -0.36 -32.34 -22.14
N VAL A 401 0.19 -31.59 -23.10
CA VAL A 401 -0.51 -31.23 -24.35
C VAL A 401 -0.85 -32.50 -25.15
N PRO A 402 -2.13 -32.81 -25.40
CA PRO A 402 -2.50 -33.99 -26.19
C PRO A 402 -2.17 -33.77 -27.68
N GLY A 403 -0.93 -34.06 -28.08
CA GLY A 403 -0.50 -33.88 -29.47
C GLY A 403 0.93 -34.32 -29.82
N THR A 404 1.88 -34.30 -28.87
CA THR A 404 3.28 -34.65 -29.15
C THR A 404 3.70 -36.01 -28.58
N THR A 405 3.08 -37.07 -29.07
CA THR A 405 3.79 -38.36 -29.15
C THR A 405 4.92 -38.21 -30.17
N GLU A 406 6.13 -37.92 -29.71
CA GLU A 406 7.33 -38.18 -30.51
C GLU A 406 7.32 -39.67 -30.85
N ALA A 407 7.26 -39.99 -32.15
CA ALA A 407 7.25 -41.37 -32.59
C ALA A 407 8.59 -42.02 -32.20
N PRO A 408 8.61 -43.25 -31.67
CA PRO A 408 9.86 -43.95 -31.35
C PRO A 408 10.78 -43.93 -32.58
N PRO A 409 12.09 -43.64 -32.42
CA PRO A 409 13.01 -43.50 -33.56
C PRO A 409 13.01 -44.79 -34.37
N GLY A 410 12.45 -44.71 -35.59
CA GLY A 410 12.17 -45.87 -36.41
C GLY A 410 13.44 -46.63 -36.76
N SER A 411 13.41 -47.96 -36.62
CA SER A 411 14.53 -48.84 -36.99
C SER A 411 14.98 -48.57 -38.43
N PRO A 412 16.29 -48.53 -38.71
CA PRO A 412 16.80 -48.11 -40.01
C PRO A 412 16.49 -49.13 -41.11
N THR A 413 15.51 -48.82 -41.96
CA THR A 413 15.22 -49.62 -43.16
C THR A 413 16.36 -49.49 -44.17
N THR A 414 17.01 -50.61 -44.48
CA THR A 414 18.13 -50.66 -45.43
C THR A 414 17.65 -50.62 -46.89
N THR A 415 17.67 -49.45 -47.51
CA THR A 415 17.37 -49.29 -48.94
C THR A 415 18.56 -49.74 -49.80
N ALA A 416 18.38 -50.79 -50.60
CA ALA A 416 19.36 -51.26 -51.58
C ALA A 416 19.50 -50.30 -52.78
N ALA A 417 20.64 -50.34 -53.47
CA ALA A 417 21.06 -49.28 -54.40
C ALA A 417 20.96 -49.66 -55.90
N SER A 418 20.76 -48.62 -56.72
CA SER A 418 21.09 -48.56 -58.16
C SER A 418 20.20 -49.38 -59.14
N PRO A 419 20.23 -49.10 -60.47
CA PRO A 419 21.19 -48.26 -61.20
C PRO A 419 20.64 -46.98 -61.86
N ARG A 420 21.60 -46.12 -62.23
CA ARG A 420 21.45 -44.81 -62.89
C ARG A 420 21.46 -44.94 -64.42
N THR A 421 20.64 -44.16 -65.11
CA THR A 421 20.78 -43.87 -66.55
C THR A 421 20.98 -42.37 -66.79
N THR A 422 21.60 -42.00 -67.91
CA THR A 422 22.06 -40.63 -68.21
C THR A 422 21.92 -40.31 -69.69
N THR A 423 21.36 -39.13 -70.04
CA THR A 423 21.31 -38.66 -71.43
C THR A 423 21.40 -37.12 -71.51
N ALA A 424 22.04 -36.60 -72.56
CA ALA A 424 22.32 -35.18 -72.79
C ALA A 424 22.70 -34.92 -74.27
N ALA A 425 22.60 -33.72 -74.84
CA ALA A 425 21.79 -32.53 -74.49
C ALA A 425 21.88 -31.49 -75.65
N ALA A 426 21.02 -30.46 -75.60
CA ALA A 426 21.12 -29.21 -76.39
C ALA A 426 20.96 -29.39 -77.93
N PRO A 427 21.09 -28.32 -78.76
CA PRO A 427 20.85 -26.89 -78.51
C PRO A 427 19.92 -26.22 -79.57
N LYS A 428 19.44 -24.99 -79.32
CA LYS A 428 19.49 -23.88 -80.29
C LYS A 428 19.08 -22.50 -79.75
N THR A 429 19.58 -21.46 -80.42
CA THR A 429 19.33 -20.03 -80.21
C THR A 429 18.83 -19.38 -81.51
N THR A 430 18.00 -18.33 -81.41
CA THR A 430 17.94 -17.22 -82.40
C THR A 430 17.17 -15.99 -81.88
N THR A 431 17.35 -14.86 -82.56
CA THR A 431 17.21 -13.47 -82.06
C THR A 431 16.05 -12.68 -82.71
N ALA A 432 15.70 -11.54 -82.08
CA ALA A 432 15.30 -10.25 -82.71
C ALA A 432 13.85 -9.96 -83.22
N ALA A 433 13.07 -9.28 -82.35
CA ALA A 433 12.49 -7.91 -82.55
C ALA A 433 11.43 -7.65 -83.69
N PRO A 434 11.00 -6.39 -83.97
CA PRO A 434 9.68 -5.83 -83.55
C PRO A 434 8.87 -5.26 -84.76
N PRO A 435 8.00 -4.20 -84.73
CA PRO A 435 7.24 -3.51 -83.65
C PRO A 435 5.72 -3.28 -83.96
N SER A 436 4.94 -2.68 -83.04
CA SER A 436 3.90 -1.64 -83.37
C SER A 436 3.20 -0.96 -82.16
N THR A 437 3.11 0.38 -82.24
CA THR A 437 2.12 1.38 -81.74
C THR A 437 0.88 0.92 -80.94
N THR A 438 0.36 1.64 -79.92
CA THR A 438 -0.11 3.06 -79.95
C THR A 438 -0.32 3.71 -78.54
N ALA A 439 -0.30 5.06 -78.49
CA ALA A 439 -0.62 6.07 -77.44
C ALA A 439 -1.57 5.76 -76.24
N ALA A 440 -1.62 6.50 -75.11
CA ALA A 440 -0.72 7.51 -74.44
C ALA A 440 -1.12 7.68 -72.92
N ARG A 441 -1.39 8.81 -72.21
CA ARG A 441 -1.53 10.28 -72.49
C ARG A 441 -1.40 11.24 -71.25
N LYS A 442 -0.37 11.09 -70.37
CA LYS A 442 0.00 11.96 -69.19
C LYS A 442 -0.83 11.80 -67.89
N GLY A 443 -0.29 12.09 -66.69
CA GLY A 443 1.13 12.28 -66.28
C GLY A 443 1.40 13.35 -65.18
N ARG A 444 2.71 13.56 -64.89
CA ARG A 444 3.34 14.62 -64.03
C ARG A 444 3.24 14.37 -62.50
N LYS A 445 4.29 13.95 -61.78
CA LYS A 445 5.61 14.55 -61.44
C LYS A 445 5.58 15.78 -60.49
N ARG A 446 5.95 15.57 -59.22
CA ARG A 446 7.03 16.24 -58.43
C ARG A 446 6.88 15.89 -56.93
N SER A 447 7.91 15.85 -56.09
CA SER A 447 9.35 15.59 -56.30
C SER A 447 10.07 15.51 -54.93
N ASP A 448 10.88 14.47 -54.74
CA ASP A 448 12.03 14.38 -53.80
C ASP A 448 11.66 14.45 -52.28
N SER A 449 12.44 13.92 -51.32
CA SER A 449 13.79 13.34 -51.35
C SER A 449 13.97 12.15 -50.36
N GLU A 450 14.92 11.27 -50.69
CA GLU A 450 15.97 10.66 -49.85
C GLU A 450 15.92 10.81 -48.30
N SER A 451 16.33 9.83 -47.47
CA SER A 451 16.95 8.50 -47.76
C SER A 451 16.97 7.53 -46.56
N HIS A 452 17.43 6.30 -46.86
CA HIS A 452 18.15 5.28 -46.05
C HIS A 452 18.66 5.64 -44.63
N GLN A 453 18.91 4.68 -43.72
CA GLN A 453 19.10 3.23 -43.90
C GLN A 453 18.78 2.43 -42.63
N ALA A 454 18.59 1.11 -42.79
CA ALA A 454 18.64 0.14 -41.69
C ALA A 454 19.87 -0.76 -41.84
N SER A 455 20.44 -1.21 -40.73
CA SER A 455 21.38 -2.34 -40.65
C SER A 455 21.26 -3.01 -39.26
N ALA A 456 21.69 -4.26 -39.15
CA ALA A 456 21.37 -5.10 -37.99
C ALA A 456 22.58 -5.90 -37.47
N ALA A 457 22.47 -6.27 -36.18
CA ALA A 457 23.04 -7.43 -35.50
C ALA A 457 24.48 -7.93 -35.82
N ALA A 458 25.30 -8.02 -34.77
CA ALA A 458 26.38 -9.00 -34.68
C ALA A 458 26.49 -9.55 -33.23
N THR A 459 26.92 -10.80 -33.10
CA THR A 459 26.94 -11.58 -31.84
C THR A 459 28.28 -11.56 -31.12
N GLY A 460 28.28 -11.76 -29.80
CA GLY A 460 29.49 -12.08 -29.03
C GLY A 460 29.19 -12.92 -27.78
N THR A 461 29.60 -14.19 -27.78
CA THR A 461 29.42 -15.12 -26.65
C THR A 461 30.76 -15.41 -25.96
N ALA A 462 30.79 -15.33 -24.63
CA ALA A 462 31.83 -15.95 -23.80
C ALA A 462 31.18 -16.46 -22.50
N GLY A 463 31.50 -17.69 -22.10
CA GLY A 463 31.05 -18.28 -20.83
C GLY A 463 32.23 -18.74 -19.99
N ALA A 464 32.10 -18.65 -18.67
CA ALA A 464 33.06 -19.20 -17.72
C ALA A 464 32.31 -19.74 -16.50
N SER A 465 32.62 -20.97 -16.11
CA SER A 465 32.09 -21.63 -14.92
C SER A 465 32.94 -21.33 -13.69
N GLY A 466 32.30 -21.21 -12.52
CA GLY A 466 32.98 -21.07 -11.23
C GLY A 466 32.08 -21.60 -10.11
N ALA A 467 32.61 -22.48 -9.26
CA ALA A 467 31.86 -23.08 -8.16
C ALA A 467 31.85 -22.18 -6.91
N GLY A 468 30.85 -22.37 -6.05
CA GLY A 468 30.73 -21.63 -4.80
C GLY A 468 31.71 -22.07 -3.70
N GLY A 469 31.84 -21.25 -2.67
CA GLY A 469 32.59 -21.55 -1.46
C GLY A 469 32.02 -20.79 -0.26
N TYR A 470 31.57 -21.52 0.76
CA TYR A 470 31.18 -20.94 2.04
C TYR A 470 32.43 -20.57 2.86
N VAL A 471 32.44 -19.38 3.46
CA VAL A 471 33.41 -19.02 4.50
C VAL A 471 32.67 -18.36 5.65
N ALA A 472 32.64 -19.03 6.81
CA ALA A 472 32.26 -18.41 8.07
C ALA A 472 33.52 -17.91 8.78
N ALA A 473 33.48 -16.70 9.34
CA ALA A 473 34.56 -16.11 10.12
C ALA A 473 34.01 -15.47 11.40
N ALA A 474 34.72 -15.66 12.51
CA ALA A 474 34.22 -15.44 13.87
C ALA A 474 34.06 -13.96 14.28
N ALA A 475 33.29 -13.74 15.33
CA ALA A 475 33.14 -12.43 15.98
C ALA A 475 34.42 -11.97 16.69
N GLY A 476 34.65 -10.67 16.67
CA GLY A 476 35.57 -9.92 17.54
C GLY A 476 34.92 -8.58 17.86
N GLY A 477 35.12 -8.01 19.06
CA GLY A 477 34.31 -6.89 19.52
C GLY A 477 34.98 -5.92 20.48
N ILE A 478 34.13 -5.20 21.22
CA ILE A 478 34.43 -4.15 22.22
C ILE A 478 34.83 -2.79 21.62
N GLY A 479 33.93 -1.81 21.77
CA GLY A 479 34.19 -0.40 21.44
C GLY A 479 33.16 0.61 22.00
N GLY A 480 31.93 0.20 22.33
CA GLY A 480 30.82 1.13 22.64
C GLY A 480 30.70 1.67 24.07
N ALA A 481 31.37 1.08 25.07
CA ALA A 481 31.04 1.33 26.48
C ALA A 481 31.29 2.78 26.97
N SER A 482 32.29 3.47 26.41
CA SER A 482 32.74 4.78 26.92
C SER A 482 31.83 5.96 26.54
N VAL A 483 31.02 5.83 25.48
CA VAL A 483 30.18 6.93 24.97
C VAL A 483 28.87 7.04 25.77
N LEU A 484 28.28 5.90 26.14
CA LEU A 484 27.00 5.83 26.85
C LEU A 484 27.03 6.51 28.23
N LEU A 485 28.11 6.34 29.01
CA LEU A 485 28.23 6.98 30.33
C LEU A 485 28.33 8.50 30.25
N ALA A 486 28.96 9.05 29.20
CA ALA A 486 29.08 10.49 29.01
C ALA A 486 27.73 11.14 28.71
N GLY A 487 26.91 10.52 27.86
CA GLY A 487 25.55 10.98 27.54
C GLY A 487 24.64 11.01 28.78
N LEU A 488 24.63 9.92 29.56
CA LEU A 488 23.81 9.81 30.77
C LEU A 488 24.17 10.88 31.82
N ALA A 489 25.46 11.14 32.01
CA ALA A 489 25.96 12.16 32.93
C ALA A 489 25.70 13.61 32.47
N ALA A 490 25.39 13.84 31.19
CA ALA A 490 24.94 15.13 30.66
C ALA A 490 23.41 15.29 30.80
N ALA A 491 22.63 14.24 30.52
CA ALA A 491 21.18 14.22 30.69
C ALA A 491 20.76 14.47 32.15
N LEU A 492 21.42 13.81 33.11
CA LEU A 492 21.16 13.99 34.54
C LEU A 492 21.50 15.41 35.04
N ARG A 493 22.47 16.09 34.45
CA ARG A 493 22.76 17.51 34.76
C ARG A 493 21.68 18.44 34.23
N ARG A 494 21.20 18.21 33.00
CA ARG A 494 20.10 18.99 32.41
C ARG A 494 18.80 18.83 33.19
N ARG A 495 18.40 17.60 33.57
CA ARG A 495 17.24 17.38 34.47
C ARG A 495 17.36 18.12 35.81
N ARG A 496 18.55 18.13 36.43
CA ARG A 496 18.80 18.89 37.67
C ARG A 496 18.87 20.41 37.48
N GLN A 497 18.93 20.92 36.25
CA GLN A 497 18.86 22.36 35.99
C GLN A 497 17.40 22.77 35.77
N ALA A 498 16.69 22.12 34.85
CA ALA A 498 15.27 22.35 34.59
C ALA A 498 14.40 22.25 35.86
N GLY A 499 14.68 21.30 36.76
CA GLY A 499 13.95 21.18 38.03
C GLY A 499 14.08 22.42 38.94
N ARG A 500 15.27 23.05 39.00
CA ARG A 500 15.50 24.25 39.81
C ARG A 500 14.96 25.52 39.14
N GLU A 501 14.93 25.54 37.82
CA GLU A 501 14.28 26.61 37.04
C GLU A 501 12.75 26.55 37.20
N ALA A 502 12.16 25.34 37.27
CA ALA A 502 10.75 25.13 37.60
C ALA A 502 10.41 25.51 39.06
N GLU A 503 11.24 25.12 40.04
CA GLU A 503 11.08 25.53 41.45
C GLU A 503 11.13 27.06 41.62
N ALA A 504 12.03 27.74 40.91
CA ALA A 504 12.11 29.20 40.91
C ALA A 504 10.87 29.87 40.30
N TRP A 505 10.34 29.32 39.21
CA TRP A 505 9.13 29.84 38.54
C TRP A 505 7.86 29.62 39.37
N ALA A 506 7.74 28.48 40.07
CA ALA A 506 6.67 28.22 41.01
C ALA A 506 6.71 29.16 42.23
N GLY A 507 7.91 29.48 42.74
CA GLY A 507 8.11 30.46 43.81
C GLY A 507 7.63 31.86 43.42
N ALA A 508 8.00 32.36 42.23
CA ALA A 508 7.62 33.69 41.76
C ALA A 508 6.09 33.88 41.68
N ARG A 509 5.35 32.87 41.15
CA ARG A 509 3.88 32.92 41.08
C ARG A 509 3.19 32.86 42.45
N ALA A 510 3.83 32.30 43.47
CA ALA A 510 3.28 32.28 44.83
C ALA A 510 3.30 33.67 45.48
N GLU A 511 4.33 34.49 45.21
CA GLU A 511 4.42 35.86 45.75
C GLU A 511 3.45 36.82 45.04
N GLU A 512 3.29 36.73 43.72
CA GLU A 512 2.27 37.52 42.99
C GLU A 512 0.84 37.17 43.44
N GLY A 513 0.54 35.88 43.66
CA GLY A 513 -0.76 35.44 44.17
C GLY A 513 -1.07 35.91 45.59
N ALA A 514 -0.05 36.09 46.44
CA ALA A 514 -0.21 36.60 47.80
C ALA A 514 -0.46 38.13 47.83
N ALA A 515 0.14 38.89 46.91
CA ALA A 515 -0.04 40.34 46.83
C ALA A 515 -1.47 40.75 46.42
N GLY A 516 -2.14 39.97 45.58
CA GLY A 516 -3.49 40.26 45.07
C GLY A 516 -4.64 40.10 46.05
N LEU A 517 -4.40 39.65 47.30
CA LEU A 517 -5.43 39.28 48.28
C LEU A 517 -5.41 40.11 49.58
N LEU A 518 -4.62 41.18 49.65
CA LEU A 518 -4.51 42.07 50.82
C LEU A 518 -4.68 43.57 50.50
N GLY A 519 -5.56 43.88 49.55
CA GLY A 519 -6.10 45.23 49.30
C GLY A 519 -7.53 45.14 48.74
N GLY A 520 -8.58 45.68 49.38
CA GLY A 520 -8.62 46.47 50.62
C GLY A 520 -8.61 47.97 50.36
#